data_AF-A0A9W8LHW6-F1
#
_entry.id   AF-A0A9W8LHW6-F1
#
_cell.length_a   1.000
_cell.length_b   1.000
_cell.length_c   1.000
_cell.angle_alpha   90.00
_cell.angle_beta   90.00
_cell.angle_gamma   90.00
#
_symmetry.space_group_name_H-M   'P 1'
#
loop_
_entity.id
_entity.type
_entity.pdbx_description
1 polymer ?
#
loop_
_entity_poly.entity_id
_entity_poly.type
_entity_poly.pdbx_seq_one_letter_code
_entity_poly.pdbx_strand_id
1 'polypeptide(L)'
;MNSLVRKCTFSESRLALGVRSLTSATVHNPHLAAPSYQTTVRVKNGSLTLSKSEHAKIDRFLRINQAGETAAVTIYRGQMAVLGRDPGLKEMLAHMRDQEAEHLRIMDRHVVDFRVRPTVLQPIAAVGGYLLGVTSALLGVRSAMTCTEAVETRIGGHYNDQLRELHVMRHEGLDELKKSIAKCRDEELEHLDTAVENGSQLAPLYRLQFELIKGGCSVAIWLCDRI
;
A
#
# COMPACT_ATOMS: atom_id res chain seq x y z
N MET A 1 62.71 -18.27 -44.38
CA MET A 1 63.02 -18.20 -45.83
C MET A 1 61.72 -17.84 -46.54
N ASN A 2 61.53 -16.55 -46.83
CA ASN A 2 61.67 -15.96 -48.19
C ASN A 2 60.53 -16.45 -49.12
N SER A 3 59.78 -15.63 -49.84
CA SER A 3 60.10 -14.28 -50.32
C SER A 3 58.89 -13.69 -51.08
N LEU A 4 58.62 -12.40 -50.81
CA LEU A 4 58.47 -11.26 -51.76
C LEU A 4 57.43 -11.34 -52.90
N VAL A 5 56.40 -10.49 -52.90
CA VAL A 5 56.34 -9.08 -53.41
C VAL A 5 56.16 -8.98 -54.94
N ARG A 6 55.09 -8.27 -55.35
CA ARG A 6 55.06 -7.18 -56.36
C ARG A 6 53.75 -6.41 -56.14
N LYS A 7 53.76 -5.24 -55.49
CA LYS A 7 53.97 -3.89 -56.07
C LYS A 7 53.12 -3.64 -57.32
N CYS A 8 52.06 -2.84 -57.15
CA CYS A 8 51.69 -1.84 -58.14
C CYS A 8 51.45 -0.52 -57.39
N THR A 9 52.41 0.39 -57.53
CA THR A 9 52.36 1.78 -57.10
C THR A 9 51.65 2.59 -58.18
N PHE A 10 50.70 3.43 -57.82
CA PHE A 10 50.43 4.64 -58.57
C PHE A 10 50.40 5.82 -57.60
N SER A 11 51.28 6.77 -57.89
CA SER A 11 51.52 8.02 -57.18
C SER A 11 50.80 9.14 -57.91
N GLU A 12 50.55 10.23 -57.17
CA GLU A 12 50.18 11.58 -57.64
C GLU A 12 48.70 11.80 -58.00
N SER A 13 47.99 12.87 -57.61
CA SER A 13 48.37 14.10 -56.92
C SER A 13 47.10 14.83 -56.44
N ARG A 14 47.26 15.55 -55.33
CA ARG A 14 46.47 16.66 -54.75
C ARG A 14 45.21 17.13 -55.50
N LEU A 15 44.10 17.18 -54.76
CA LEU A 15 43.30 18.41 -54.63
C LEU A 15 42.48 18.36 -53.33
N ALA A 16 42.93 19.16 -52.36
CA ALA A 16 42.21 19.44 -51.14
C ALA A 16 41.04 20.38 -51.47
N LEU A 17 39.81 19.88 -51.33
CA LEU A 17 38.61 20.69 -51.20
C LEU A 17 37.94 20.26 -49.89
N GLY A 18 38.09 21.12 -48.88
CA GLY A 18 37.62 20.89 -47.53
C GLY A 18 36.09 20.84 -47.48
N VAL A 19 35.56 19.65 -47.25
CA VAL A 19 34.19 19.50 -46.74
C VAL A 19 34.25 19.81 -45.25
N ARG A 20 33.77 20.99 -44.85
CA ARG A 20 33.58 21.32 -43.45
C ARG A 20 32.60 20.31 -42.87
N SER A 21 33.10 19.43 -42.01
CA SER A 21 32.30 18.60 -41.13
C SER A 21 31.43 19.54 -40.29
N LEU A 22 30.12 19.51 -40.52
CA LEU A 22 29.15 20.11 -39.60
C LEU A 22 29.13 19.21 -38.37
N THR A 23 30.03 19.45 -37.43
CA THR A 23 29.84 19.00 -36.06
C THR A 23 28.55 19.65 -35.57
N SER A 24 27.48 18.85 -35.51
CA SER A 24 26.27 19.23 -34.79
C SER A 24 26.67 19.50 -33.35
N ALA A 25 26.85 20.78 -33.03
CA ALA A 25 26.99 21.21 -31.66
C ALA A 25 25.64 20.95 -31.00
N THR A 26 25.54 19.84 -30.26
CA THR A 26 24.45 19.64 -29.31
C THR A 26 24.53 20.80 -28.33
N VAL A 27 23.71 21.83 -28.57
CA VAL A 27 23.47 22.89 -27.59
C VAL A 27 22.81 22.18 -26.42
N HIS A 28 23.61 21.85 -25.41
CA HIS A 28 23.09 21.45 -24.12
C HIS A 28 22.38 22.69 -23.57
N ASN A 29 21.05 22.72 -23.76
CA ASN A 29 20.21 23.77 -23.23
C ASN A 29 19.82 23.34 -21.82
N PRO A 30 20.42 23.89 -20.74
CA PRO A 30 20.11 23.51 -19.36
C PRO A 30 18.69 23.94 -18.94
N HIS A 31 17.92 24.56 -19.83
CA HIS A 31 16.63 25.19 -19.52
C HIS A 31 15.37 24.38 -19.89
N LEU A 32 15.50 23.10 -20.26
CA LEU A 32 14.37 22.20 -20.51
C LEU A 32 14.20 21.12 -19.42
N ALA A 33 14.54 21.42 -18.17
CA ALA A 33 13.92 20.72 -17.06
C ALA A 33 12.46 21.17 -17.00
N ALA A 34 11.52 20.30 -17.38
CA ALA A 34 10.10 20.53 -17.13
C ALA A 34 9.93 20.89 -15.64
N PRO A 35 9.12 21.90 -15.29
CA PRO A 35 8.96 22.28 -13.89
C PRO A 35 8.46 21.06 -13.13
N SER A 36 9.29 20.53 -12.23
CA SER A 36 8.89 19.46 -11.33
C SER A 36 7.77 20.02 -10.46
N TYR A 37 6.53 19.71 -10.81
CA TYR A 37 5.36 20.09 -10.03
C TYR A 37 5.44 19.34 -8.71
N GLN A 38 5.99 20.01 -7.71
CA GLN A 38 6.19 19.51 -6.38
C GLN A 38 5.02 19.96 -5.52
N THR A 39 4.39 19.01 -4.83
CA THR A 39 3.33 19.34 -3.88
C THR A 39 3.95 19.46 -2.50
N THR A 40 3.71 20.60 -1.85
CA THR A 40 4.19 20.85 -0.49
C THR A 40 3.10 20.52 0.51
N VAL A 41 3.38 19.55 1.36
CA VAL A 41 2.49 19.08 2.43
C VAL A 41 3.04 19.60 3.76
N ARG A 42 2.16 20.05 4.66
CA ARG A 42 2.57 20.48 5.99
C ARG A 42 2.75 19.24 6.86
N VAL A 43 3.94 19.02 7.37
CA VAL A 43 4.25 17.91 8.27
C VAL A 43 4.61 18.47 9.66
N LYS A 44 4.56 17.62 10.68
CA LYS A 44 4.78 17.99 12.09
C LYS A 44 6.04 18.84 12.33
N ASN A 45 7.10 18.67 11.52
CA ASN A 45 8.37 19.38 11.63
C ASN A 45 8.70 20.30 10.43
N GLY A 46 7.70 20.77 9.68
CA GLY A 46 7.92 21.76 8.60
C GLY A 46 7.08 21.50 7.36
N SER A 47 7.71 21.58 6.19
CA SER A 47 7.08 21.35 4.89
C SER A 47 7.79 20.22 4.17
N LEU A 48 7.04 19.20 3.77
CA LEU A 48 7.53 18.10 2.96
C LEU A 48 7.18 18.35 1.49
N THR A 49 8.18 18.30 0.64
CA THR A 49 8.03 18.52 -0.79
C THR A 49 8.10 17.18 -1.51
N LEU A 50 6.96 16.71 -2.02
CA LEU A 50 6.83 15.44 -2.72
C LEU A 50 6.72 15.68 -4.23
N SER A 51 7.27 14.77 -5.03
CA SER A 51 6.89 14.72 -6.44
C SER A 51 5.41 14.37 -6.59
N LYS A 52 4.81 14.77 -7.71
CA LYS A 52 3.40 14.44 -8.02
C LYS A 52 3.09 12.94 -7.91
N SER A 53 4.02 12.08 -8.31
CA SER A 53 3.83 10.62 -8.26
C SER A 53 3.91 10.07 -6.84
N GLU A 54 4.82 10.58 -6.00
CA GLU A 54 4.91 10.20 -4.58
C GLU A 54 3.68 10.65 -3.80
N HIS A 55 3.24 11.90 -3.99
CA HIS A 55 2.02 12.40 -3.36
C HIS A 55 0.81 11.58 -3.79
N ALA A 56 0.65 11.28 -5.08
CA ALA A 56 -0.45 10.46 -5.56
C ALA A 56 -0.42 9.02 -4.99
N LYS A 57 0.76 8.49 -4.65
CA LYS A 57 0.89 7.19 -3.98
C LYS A 57 0.46 7.26 -2.52
N ILE A 58 0.94 8.28 -1.78
CA ILE A 58 0.56 8.50 -0.38
C ILE A 58 -0.95 8.70 -0.24
N ASP A 59 -1.56 9.46 -1.15
CA ASP A 59 -3.02 9.62 -1.22
C ASP A 59 -3.75 8.29 -1.31
N ARG A 60 -3.28 7.40 -2.20
CA ARG A 60 -3.90 6.08 -2.38
C ARG A 60 -3.71 5.20 -1.15
N PHE A 61 -2.51 5.17 -0.58
CA PHE A 61 -2.23 4.40 0.64
C PHE A 61 -3.15 4.80 1.79
N LEU A 62 -3.18 6.09 2.13
CA LEU A 62 -3.96 6.58 3.25
C LEU A 62 -5.47 6.43 3.03
N ARG A 63 -5.94 6.63 1.80
CA ARG A 63 -7.36 6.40 1.45
C ARG A 63 -7.76 4.94 1.63
N ILE A 64 -6.94 4.01 1.13
CA ILE A 64 -7.20 2.56 1.24
C ILE A 64 -7.16 2.15 2.71
N ASN A 65 -6.13 2.58 3.46
CA ASN A 65 -5.99 2.25 4.88
C ASN A 65 -7.20 2.75 5.67
N GLN A 66 -7.58 4.02 5.54
CA GLN A 66 -8.73 4.57 6.25
C GLN A 66 -10.04 3.78 5.99
N ALA A 67 -10.27 3.37 4.73
CA ALA A 67 -11.42 2.53 4.39
C ALA A 67 -11.30 1.10 4.95
N GLY A 68 -10.10 0.53 4.94
CA GLY A 68 -9.77 -0.77 5.54
C GLY A 68 -10.03 -0.78 7.04
N GLU A 69 -9.47 0.18 7.77
CA GLU A 69 -9.66 0.31 9.22
C GLU A 69 -11.13 0.54 9.60
N THR A 70 -11.85 1.31 8.77
CA THR A 70 -13.30 1.47 8.94
C THR A 70 -14.01 0.12 8.83
N ALA A 71 -13.66 -0.71 7.84
CA ALA A 71 -14.21 -2.05 7.71
C ALA A 71 -13.83 -2.94 8.90
N ALA A 72 -12.55 -2.98 9.30
CA ALA A 72 -12.04 -3.79 10.40
C ALA A 72 -12.79 -3.52 11.72
N VAL A 73 -12.91 -2.25 12.12
CA VAL A 73 -13.72 -1.84 13.29
C VAL A 73 -15.15 -2.38 13.20
N THR A 74 -15.77 -2.30 12.02
CA THR A 74 -17.14 -2.77 11.85
C THR A 74 -17.27 -4.30 11.78
N ILE A 75 -16.26 -5.02 11.29
CA ILE A 75 -16.20 -6.49 11.33
C ILE A 75 -16.26 -6.96 12.77
N TYR A 76 -15.39 -6.44 13.65
CA TYR A 76 -15.42 -6.84 15.05
C TYR A 76 -16.73 -6.43 15.74
N ARG A 77 -17.29 -5.25 15.43
CA ARG A 77 -18.64 -4.89 15.93
C ARG A 77 -19.70 -5.90 15.50
N GLY A 78 -19.66 -6.37 14.25
CA GLY A 78 -20.56 -7.39 13.74
C GLY A 78 -20.38 -8.74 14.43
N GLN A 79 -19.13 -9.17 14.62
CA GLN A 79 -18.82 -10.41 15.34
C GLN A 79 -19.30 -10.35 16.79
N MET A 80 -19.03 -9.25 17.50
CA MET A 80 -19.47 -9.01 18.87
C MET A 80 -21.00 -8.98 19.00
N ALA A 81 -21.73 -8.51 17.98
CA ALA A 81 -23.19 -8.52 18.01
C ALA A 81 -23.78 -9.94 18.09
N VAL A 82 -23.04 -10.94 17.62
CA VAL A 82 -23.45 -12.35 17.63
C VAL A 82 -22.80 -13.13 18.77
N LEU A 83 -21.47 -12.99 18.95
CA LEU A 83 -20.67 -13.80 19.88
C LEU A 83 -20.42 -13.14 21.23
N GLY A 84 -20.70 -11.84 21.38
CA GLY A 84 -20.35 -11.05 22.57
C GLY A 84 -21.15 -11.37 23.84
N ARG A 85 -21.98 -12.42 23.84
CA ARG A 85 -22.61 -12.96 25.05
C ARG A 85 -21.66 -13.84 25.86
N ASP A 86 -20.70 -14.48 25.20
CA ASP A 86 -19.62 -15.21 25.87
C ASP A 86 -18.61 -14.19 26.43
N PRO A 87 -18.32 -14.18 27.74
CA PRO A 87 -17.42 -13.20 28.34
C PRO A 87 -15.99 -13.24 27.77
N GLY A 88 -15.45 -14.43 27.50
CA GLY A 88 -14.08 -14.60 26.98
C GLY A 88 -13.98 -14.11 25.54
N LEU A 89 -14.95 -14.46 24.69
CA LEU A 89 -15.00 -13.95 23.32
C LEU A 89 -15.28 -12.45 23.29
N LYS A 90 -16.12 -11.94 24.19
CA LYS A 90 -16.42 -10.50 24.26
C LYS A 90 -15.16 -9.70 24.58
N GLU A 91 -14.35 -10.14 25.52
CA GLU A 91 -13.11 -9.45 25.90
C GLU A 91 -12.10 -9.45 24.76
N MET A 92 -11.83 -10.62 24.16
CA MET A 92 -10.94 -10.77 23.01
C MET A 92 -11.37 -9.89 21.83
N LEU A 93 -12.63 -10.00 21.41
CA LEU A 93 -13.15 -9.22 20.27
C LEU A 93 -13.20 -7.72 20.58
N ALA A 94 -13.44 -7.32 21.83
CA ALA A 94 -13.39 -5.91 22.22
C ALA A 94 -11.96 -5.37 22.15
N HIS A 95 -10.97 -6.16 22.57
CA HIS A 95 -9.56 -5.78 22.50
C HIS A 95 -9.13 -5.51 21.06
N MET A 96 -9.37 -6.47 20.15
CA MET A 96 -9.03 -6.31 18.72
C MET A 96 -9.76 -5.12 18.10
N ARG A 97 -11.08 -4.98 18.35
CA ARG A 97 -11.85 -3.82 17.90
C ARG A 97 -11.25 -2.49 18.36
N ASP A 98 -10.79 -2.42 19.60
CA ASP A 98 -10.25 -1.19 20.17
C ASP A 98 -8.88 -0.84 19.61
N GLN A 99 -8.07 -1.84 19.23
CA GLN A 99 -6.86 -1.66 18.43
C GLN A 99 -7.20 -1.10 17.04
N GLU A 100 -8.16 -1.70 16.32
CA GLU A 100 -8.60 -1.17 15.01
C GLU A 100 -9.16 0.24 15.10
N ALA A 101 -9.87 0.56 16.18
CA ALA A 101 -10.37 1.90 16.41
C ALA A 101 -9.22 2.90 16.58
N GLU A 102 -8.10 2.48 17.15
CA GLU A 102 -6.89 3.30 17.22
C GLU A 102 -6.17 3.38 15.88
N HIS A 103 -6.07 2.28 15.12
CA HIS A 103 -5.57 2.31 13.74
C HIS A 103 -6.35 3.31 12.89
N LEU A 104 -7.69 3.28 12.95
CA LEU A 104 -8.55 4.23 12.24
C LEU A 104 -8.25 5.68 12.65
N ARG A 105 -8.09 5.97 13.96
CA ARG A 105 -7.72 7.33 14.42
C ARG A 105 -6.36 7.77 13.91
N ILE A 106 -5.41 6.85 13.82
CA ILE A 106 -4.08 7.11 13.24
C ILE A 106 -4.24 7.46 11.76
N MET A 107 -5.00 6.68 10.99
CA MET A 107 -5.22 6.92 9.57
C MET A 107 -5.99 8.21 9.32
N ASP A 108 -7.03 8.51 10.10
CA ASP A 108 -7.78 9.77 10.04
C ASP A 108 -6.87 10.98 10.22
N ARG A 109 -5.92 10.91 11.16
CA ARG A 109 -4.93 11.96 11.38
C ARG A 109 -4.03 12.14 10.16
N HIS A 110 -3.49 11.05 9.61
CA HIS A 110 -2.64 11.13 8.42
C HIS A 110 -3.41 11.61 7.19
N VAL A 111 -4.68 11.23 7.03
CA VAL A 111 -5.55 11.75 5.97
C VAL A 111 -5.66 13.29 6.06
N VAL A 112 -5.79 13.84 7.27
CA VAL A 112 -5.78 15.29 7.49
C VAL A 112 -4.41 15.90 7.22
N ASP A 113 -3.35 15.33 7.78
CA ASP A 113 -1.97 15.85 7.66
C ASP A 113 -1.53 15.92 6.18
N PHE A 114 -1.83 14.87 5.41
CA PHE A 114 -1.50 14.76 4.00
C PHE A 114 -2.58 15.33 3.07
N ARG A 115 -3.69 15.88 3.62
CA ARG A 115 -4.82 16.43 2.87
C ARG A 115 -5.40 15.47 1.84
N VAL A 116 -5.42 14.20 2.20
CA VAL A 116 -5.95 13.14 1.35
C VAL A 116 -7.47 13.27 1.28
N ARG A 117 -8.02 13.11 0.08
CA ARG A 117 -9.46 12.98 -0.09
C ARG A 117 -9.88 11.53 0.24
N PRO A 118 -10.74 11.31 1.26
CA PRO A 118 -11.28 9.99 1.56
C PRO A 118 -12.03 9.38 0.36
N THR A 119 -12.10 8.05 0.31
CA THR A 119 -12.88 7.36 -0.72
C THR A 119 -14.36 7.53 -0.44
N VAL A 120 -15.15 7.65 -1.51
CA VAL A 120 -16.62 7.61 -1.41
C VAL A 120 -17.14 6.24 -0.98
N LEU A 121 -16.29 5.20 -1.03
CA LEU A 121 -16.64 3.84 -0.63
C LEU A 121 -16.54 3.59 0.89
N GLN A 122 -16.03 4.53 1.68
CA GLN A 122 -15.84 4.31 3.12
C GLN A 122 -17.15 3.93 3.86
N PRO A 123 -18.32 4.53 3.58
CA PRO A 123 -19.59 4.07 4.17
C PRO A 123 -19.98 2.66 3.73
N ILE A 124 -19.66 2.28 2.49
CA ILE A 124 -19.90 0.92 1.97
C ILE A 124 -19.00 -0.08 2.68
N ALA A 125 -17.74 0.29 2.93
CA ALA A 125 -16.79 -0.51 3.70
C ALA A 125 -17.29 -0.75 5.13
N ALA A 126 -17.85 0.26 5.79
CA ALA A 126 -18.45 0.13 7.13
C ALA A 126 -19.65 -0.85 7.14
N VAL A 127 -20.56 -0.72 6.18
CA VAL A 127 -21.73 -1.61 6.09
C VAL A 127 -21.30 -3.04 5.73
N GLY A 128 -20.41 -3.18 4.74
CA GLY A 128 -19.88 -4.47 4.29
C GLY A 128 -19.10 -5.18 5.39
N GLY A 129 -18.25 -4.46 6.13
CA GLY A 129 -17.49 -4.99 7.26
C GLY A 129 -18.42 -5.49 8.36
N TYR A 130 -19.43 -4.71 8.76
CA TYR A 130 -20.42 -5.16 9.74
C TYR A 130 -21.15 -6.43 9.31
N LEU A 131 -21.63 -6.49 8.06
CA LEU A 131 -22.32 -7.66 7.52
C LEU A 131 -21.40 -8.88 7.47
N LEU A 132 -20.15 -8.71 7.04
CA LEU A 132 -19.15 -9.77 7.03
C LEU A 132 -18.87 -10.30 8.44
N GLY A 133 -18.74 -9.40 9.42
CA GLY A 133 -18.58 -9.76 10.83
C GLY A 133 -19.76 -10.54 11.39
N VAL A 134 -20.99 -10.07 11.16
CA VAL A 134 -22.21 -10.78 11.59
C VAL A 134 -22.32 -12.15 10.94
N THR A 135 -22.15 -12.23 9.61
CA THR A 135 -22.35 -13.47 8.87
C THR A 135 -21.30 -14.52 9.20
N SER A 136 -20.02 -14.14 9.32
CA SER A 136 -18.96 -15.06 9.76
C SER A 136 -19.20 -15.56 11.19
N ALA A 137 -19.63 -14.69 12.10
CA ALA A 137 -19.94 -15.06 13.47
C ALA A 137 -21.18 -15.94 13.63
N LEU A 138 -22.20 -15.79 12.77
CA LEU A 138 -23.36 -16.69 12.72
C LEU A 138 -22.98 -18.12 12.33
N LEU A 139 -21.89 -18.30 11.57
CA LEU A 139 -21.33 -19.61 11.24
C LEU A 139 -20.48 -20.20 12.37
N GLY A 140 -20.25 -19.44 13.44
CA GLY A 140 -19.55 -19.85 14.66
C GLY A 140 -18.19 -19.19 14.84
N VAL A 141 -17.60 -19.40 16.02
CA VAL A 141 -16.34 -18.76 16.45
C VAL A 141 -15.21 -18.99 15.44
N ARG A 142 -15.01 -20.24 14.99
CA ARG A 142 -13.93 -20.56 14.05
C ARG A 142 -14.10 -19.85 12.70
N SER A 143 -15.33 -19.67 12.22
CA SER A 143 -15.61 -18.91 10.99
C SER A 143 -15.38 -17.41 11.17
N ALA A 144 -15.74 -16.85 12.35
CA ALA A 144 -15.36 -15.49 12.70
C ALA A 144 -13.82 -15.32 12.68
N MET A 145 -13.08 -16.27 13.23
CA MET A 145 -11.62 -16.26 13.21
C MET A 145 -11.06 -16.49 11.80
N THR A 146 -11.68 -17.32 10.94
CA THR A 146 -11.30 -17.41 9.52
C THR A 146 -11.46 -16.07 8.81
N CYS A 147 -12.51 -15.32 9.13
CA CYS A 147 -12.71 -13.98 8.59
C CYS A 147 -11.56 -13.05 9.02
N THR A 148 -11.24 -13.00 10.32
CA THR A 148 -10.09 -12.25 10.84
C THR A 148 -8.80 -12.66 10.13
N GLU A 149 -8.45 -13.96 10.11
CA GLU A 149 -7.22 -14.45 9.50
C GLU A 149 -7.08 -14.02 8.02
N ALA A 150 -8.17 -14.11 7.26
CA ALA A 150 -8.19 -13.74 5.85
C ALA A 150 -8.02 -12.22 5.62
N VAL A 151 -8.67 -11.41 6.45
CA VAL A 151 -8.56 -9.95 6.42
C VAL A 151 -7.15 -9.53 6.79
N GLU A 152 -6.62 -9.99 7.92
CA GLU A 152 -5.31 -9.55 8.41
C GLU A 152 -4.15 -10.03 7.54
N THR A 153 -4.28 -11.24 6.97
CA THR A 153 -3.34 -11.69 5.94
C THR A 153 -3.27 -10.70 4.77
N ARG A 154 -4.42 -10.15 4.36
CA ARG A 154 -4.47 -9.22 3.22
C ARG A 154 -4.00 -7.82 3.62
N ILE A 155 -4.44 -7.31 4.77
CA ILE A 155 -4.11 -5.97 5.26
C ILE A 155 -2.64 -5.88 5.68
N GLY A 156 -2.12 -6.83 6.46
CA GLY A 156 -0.69 -6.90 6.80
C GLY A 156 0.21 -6.97 5.57
N GLY A 157 -0.20 -7.71 4.54
CA GLY A 157 0.47 -7.70 3.23
C GLY A 157 0.46 -6.32 2.56
N HIS A 158 -0.67 -5.61 2.61
CA HIS A 158 -0.78 -4.26 2.08
C HIS A 158 0.14 -3.27 2.81
N TYR A 159 0.20 -3.32 4.14
CA TYR A 159 1.13 -2.48 4.90
C TYR A 159 2.59 -2.76 4.58
N ASN A 160 2.97 -4.02 4.40
CA ASN A 160 4.32 -4.38 3.97
C ASN A 160 4.67 -3.78 2.59
N ASP A 161 3.74 -3.81 1.63
CA ASP A 161 3.93 -3.17 0.33
C ASP A 161 4.13 -1.65 0.46
N GLN A 162 3.30 -0.99 1.27
CA GLN A 162 3.38 0.44 1.52
C GLN A 162 4.72 0.83 2.16
N LEU A 163 5.17 0.10 3.18
CA LEU A 163 6.45 0.37 3.84
C LEU A 163 7.61 0.26 2.86
N ARG A 164 7.62 -0.77 1.99
CA ARG A 164 8.65 -0.90 0.94
C ARG A 164 8.67 0.33 0.03
N GLU A 165 7.52 0.81 -0.42
CA GLU A 165 7.44 2.00 -1.25
C GLU A 165 7.90 3.26 -0.50
N LEU A 166 7.46 3.45 0.74
CA LEU A 166 7.83 4.61 1.56
C LEU A 166 9.34 4.65 1.86
N HIS A 167 9.99 3.49 2.04
CA HIS A 167 11.44 3.41 2.20
C HIS A 167 12.19 3.79 0.92
N VAL A 168 11.66 3.44 -0.25
CA VAL A 168 12.25 3.82 -1.56
C VAL A 168 12.20 5.33 -1.79
N MET A 169 11.19 6.04 -1.27
CA MET A 169 11.07 7.50 -1.44
C MET A 169 12.16 8.29 -0.66
N ARG A 170 12.77 7.70 0.38
CA ARG A 170 13.89 8.28 1.16
C ARG A 170 13.66 9.71 1.71
N HIS A 171 12.42 10.07 2.05
CA HIS A 171 12.11 11.33 2.76
C HIS A 171 12.05 11.13 4.27
N GLU A 172 12.76 11.95 5.04
CA GLU A 172 12.70 11.99 6.52
C GLU A 172 11.33 12.49 7.01
N GLY A 173 10.69 13.40 6.26
CA GLY A 173 9.35 13.90 6.57
C GLY A 173 8.24 12.83 6.53
N LEU A 174 8.55 11.61 6.06
CA LEU A 174 7.64 10.46 6.05
C LEU A 174 7.87 9.50 7.23
N ASP A 175 8.80 9.77 8.13
CA ASP A 175 9.18 8.81 9.18
C ASP A 175 8.04 8.54 10.16
N GLU A 176 7.25 9.55 10.51
CA GLU A 176 6.08 9.36 11.38
C GLU A 176 4.98 8.52 10.69
N LEU A 177 4.81 8.67 9.37
CA LEU A 177 3.90 7.83 8.58
C LEU A 177 4.41 6.39 8.53
N LYS A 178 5.71 6.17 8.25
CA LYS A 178 6.32 4.83 8.24
C LYS A 178 6.16 4.15 9.60
N LYS A 179 6.43 4.86 10.70
CA LYS A 179 6.27 4.32 12.07
C LYS A 179 4.82 3.94 12.35
N SER A 180 3.87 4.79 11.95
CA SER A 180 2.44 4.55 12.15
C SER A 180 1.98 3.30 11.38
N ILE A 181 2.37 3.18 10.11
CA ILE A 181 2.05 2.01 9.27
C ILE A 181 2.73 0.74 9.81
N ALA A 182 3.98 0.82 10.24
CA ALA A 182 4.69 -0.31 10.83
C ALA A 182 4.03 -0.79 12.13
N LYS A 183 3.58 0.15 12.97
CA LYS A 183 2.83 -0.16 14.19
C LYS A 183 1.55 -0.95 13.86
N CYS A 184 0.71 -0.42 12.96
CA CYS A 184 -0.54 -1.09 12.58
C CYS A 184 -0.26 -2.48 12.00
N ARG A 185 0.74 -2.60 11.10
CA ARG A 185 1.18 -3.90 10.55
C ARG A 185 1.53 -4.91 11.65
N ASP A 186 2.30 -4.50 12.65
CA ASP A 186 2.76 -5.39 13.71
C ASP A 186 1.58 -5.83 14.58
N GLU A 187 0.65 -4.93 14.87
CA GLU A 187 -0.62 -5.24 15.56
C GLU A 187 -1.52 -6.17 14.71
N GLU A 188 -1.56 -6.04 13.37
CA GLU A 188 -2.29 -7.00 12.51
C GLU A 188 -1.71 -8.42 12.53
N LEU A 189 -0.40 -8.56 12.76
CA LEU A 189 0.20 -9.89 12.93
C LEU A 189 -0.26 -10.52 14.26
N GLU A 190 -0.41 -9.74 15.32
CA GLU A 190 -0.97 -10.22 16.59
C GLU A 190 -2.44 -10.65 16.43
N HIS A 191 -3.23 -9.88 15.66
CA HIS A 191 -4.61 -10.25 15.31
C HIS A 191 -4.68 -11.55 14.51
N LEU A 192 -3.78 -11.71 13.54
CA LEU A 192 -3.66 -12.92 12.73
C LEU A 192 -3.32 -14.14 13.59
N ASP A 193 -2.33 -14.02 14.47
CA ASP A 193 -1.92 -15.09 15.39
C ASP A 193 -3.07 -15.47 16.31
N THR A 194 -3.76 -14.47 16.88
CA THR A 194 -4.97 -14.68 17.71
C THR A 194 -6.04 -15.48 16.96
N ALA A 195 -6.28 -15.18 15.68
CA ALA A 195 -7.24 -15.91 14.87
C ALA A 195 -6.86 -17.39 14.69
N VAL A 196 -5.58 -17.66 14.41
CA VAL A 196 -5.05 -19.01 14.25
C VAL A 196 -5.15 -19.79 15.56
N GLU A 197 -4.76 -19.19 16.68
CA GLU A 197 -4.85 -19.78 18.02
C GLU A 197 -6.29 -20.12 18.41
N ASN A 198 -7.26 -19.30 17.97
CA ASN A 198 -8.69 -19.54 18.17
C ASN A 198 -9.32 -20.45 17.08
N GLY A 199 -8.50 -21.15 16.31
CA GLY A 199 -8.92 -22.25 15.45
C GLY A 199 -9.55 -21.81 14.13
N SER A 200 -9.15 -20.66 13.58
CA SER A 200 -9.56 -20.19 12.25
C SER A 200 -9.41 -21.27 11.18
N GLN A 201 -8.28 -21.99 11.18
CA GLN A 201 -7.95 -23.03 10.20
C GLN A 201 -8.74 -24.34 10.40
N LEU A 202 -9.48 -24.45 11.51
CA LEU A 202 -10.33 -25.59 11.86
C LEU A 202 -11.81 -25.32 11.55
N ALA A 203 -12.14 -24.21 10.88
CA ALA A 203 -13.50 -23.89 10.46
C ALA A 203 -13.98 -24.83 9.34
N PRO A 204 -15.27 -25.20 9.31
CA PRO A 204 -15.85 -25.92 8.17
C PRO A 204 -15.62 -25.14 6.87
N LEU A 205 -15.15 -25.78 5.81
CA LEU A 205 -14.86 -25.09 4.53
C LEU A 205 -13.85 -23.93 4.65
N TYR A 206 -12.91 -24.00 5.61
CA TYR A 206 -11.88 -22.97 5.86
C TYR A 206 -11.29 -22.37 4.59
N ARG A 207 -10.75 -23.18 3.67
CA ARG A 207 -10.11 -22.69 2.44
C ARG A 207 -11.06 -21.85 1.58
N LEU A 208 -12.33 -22.23 1.51
CA LEU A 208 -13.31 -21.48 0.73
C LEU A 208 -13.62 -20.13 1.38
N GLN A 209 -13.85 -20.12 2.70
CA GLN A 209 -14.09 -18.88 3.45
C GLN A 209 -12.89 -17.94 3.34
N PHE A 210 -11.70 -18.45 3.60
CA PHE A 210 -10.45 -17.71 3.59
C PHE A 210 -10.20 -17.05 2.22
N GLU A 211 -10.22 -17.84 1.13
CA GLU A 211 -9.94 -17.30 -0.20
C GLU A 211 -11.03 -16.36 -0.70
N LEU A 212 -12.30 -16.61 -0.36
CA LEU A 212 -13.40 -15.71 -0.71
C LEU A 212 -13.25 -14.35 -0.04
N ILE A 213 -12.98 -14.34 1.27
CA ILE A 213 -12.84 -13.10 2.06
C ILE A 213 -11.60 -12.34 1.61
N LYS A 214 -10.44 -13.01 1.51
CA LYS A 214 -9.19 -12.42 1.02
C LYS A 214 -9.32 -11.87 -0.40
N GLY A 215 -10.05 -12.57 -1.28
CA GLY A 215 -10.39 -12.12 -2.63
C GLY A 215 -11.26 -10.86 -2.58
N GLY A 216 -12.29 -10.83 -1.74
CA GLY A 216 -13.13 -9.66 -1.49
C GLY A 216 -12.32 -8.45 -1.02
N CYS A 217 -11.45 -8.62 -0.03
CA CYS A 217 -10.53 -7.57 0.43
C CYS A 217 -9.63 -7.05 -0.69
N SER A 218 -9.13 -7.94 -1.57
CA SER A 218 -8.30 -7.54 -2.71
C SER A 218 -9.07 -6.70 -3.72
N VAL A 219 -10.33 -7.03 -3.99
CA VAL A 219 -11.22 -6.22 -4.84
C VAL A 219 -11.53 -4.87 -4.18
N ALA A 220 -11.79 -4.84 -2.87
CA ALA A 220 -12.06 -3.61 -2.14
C ALA A 220 -10.87 -2.65 -2.19
N ILE A 221 -9.64 -3.16 -1.96
CA ILE A 221 -8.40 -2.38 -2.10
C ILE A 221 -8.27 -1.82 -3.51
N TRP A 222 -8.48 -2.64 -4.54
CA TRP A 222 -8.40 -2.23 -5.94
C TRP A 222 -9.41 -1.12 -6.29
N LEU A 223 -10.61 -1.17 -5.72
CA LEU A 223 -11.65 -0.16 -5.88
C LEU A 223 -11.27 1.15 -5.16
N CYS A 224 -10.89 1.08 -3.89
CA CYS A 224 -10.53 2.25 -3.08
C CYS A 224 -9.28 2.97 -3.62
N ASP A 225 -8.36 2.24 -4.25
CA ASP A 225 -7.20 2.80 -4.96
C ASP A 225 -7.60 3.78 -6.08
N ARG A 226 -8.79 3.58 -6.68
CA ARG A 226 -9.27 4.34 -7.86
C ARG A 226 -10.19 5.50 -7.54
N ILE A 227 -11.06 5.37 -6.53
CA ILE A 227 -12.18 6.31 -6.29
C ILE A 227 -12.29 6.80 -4.85
#